data_AF-A0A7C2JUZ0-F1
#
_entry.id   AF-A0A7C2JUZ0-F1
#
_cell.length_a   1.000
_cell.length_b   1.000
_cell.length_c   1.000
_cell.angle_alpha   90.00
_cell.angle_beta   90.00
_cell.angle_gamma   90.00
#
_symmetry.space_group_name_H-M   'P 1'
#
loop_
_entity.id
_entity.type
_entity.pdbx_description
1 polymer ?
#
loop_
_entity_poly.entity_id
_entity_poly.type
_entity_poly.pdbx_seq_one_letter_code
_entity_poly.pdbx_strand_id
1 'polypeptide(L)' 'MILGPLLMILTLAAAIAVAALLFRWIAAPWHGAQLPHQMQSGRTALDILKERYARGEIDKEEFDERRRVIGE' A
#
# COMPACT_ATOMS: atom_id res chain seq x y z
N MET A 1 22.22 -34.84 -21.23
CA MET A 1 21.44 -33.87 -22.04
C MET A 1 20.41 -33.21 -21.11
N ILE A 2 20.82 -32.17 -20.40
CA ILE A 2 20.07 -31.56 -19.28
C ILE A 2 19.44 -30.22 -19.69
N LEU A 3 19.71 -29.79 -20.92
CA LEU A 3 19.37 -28.45 -21.43
C LEU A 3 17.85 -28.27 -21.63
N GLY A 4 17.12 -29.35 -21.96
CA GLY A 4 15.67 -29.31 -22.20
C GLY A 4 14.86 -28.89 -20.95
N PRO A 5 14.95 -29.63 -19.84
CA PRO A 5 14.27 -29.27 -18.59
C PRO A 5 14.70 -27.90 -18.04
N LEU A 6 15.98 -27.56 -18.20
CA LEU A 6 16.52 -26.29 -17.73
C LEU A 6 15.90 -25.08 -18.45
N LEU A 7 15.76 -25.15 -19.78
CA LEU A 7 15.11 -24.09 -20.56
C LEU A 7 13.62 -23.95 -20.23
N MET A 8 12.94 -25.06 -19.94
CA MET A 8 11.52 -25.05 -19.56
C MET A 8 11.29 -24.39 -18.19
N ILE A 9 12.20 -24.61 -17.23
CA ILE A 9 12.14 -23.94 -15.92
C ILE A 9 12.48 -22.46 -16.07
N LEU A 10 13.49 -22.12 -16.90
CA LEU A 10 13.90 -20.73 -17.15
C LEU A 10 12.74 -19.89 -17.71
N THR A 11 12.02 -20.42 -18.71
CA THR A 11 10.88 -19.71 -19.31
C THR A 11 9.70 -19.56 -18.34
N LEU A 12 9.44 -20.57 -17.51
CA LEU A 12 8.42 -20.49 -16.45
C LEU A 12 8.78 -19.42 -15.42
N ALA A 13 10.03 -19.40 -14.94
CA ALA A 13 10.51 -18.39 -14.00
C ALA A 13 10.43 -16.98 -14.61
N ALA A 14 10.80 -16.83 -15.88
CA ALA A 14 10.67 -15.56 -16.60
C ALA A 14 9.21 -15.09 -16.72
N ALA A 15 8.29 -16.00 -17.04
CA ALA A 15 6.86 -15.69 -17.12
C ALA A 15 6.30 -15.23 -15.76
N ILE A 16 6.67 -15.93 -14.67
CA ILE A 16 6.28 -15.55 -13.30
C ILE A 16 6.88 -14.19 -12.93
N ALA A 17 8.15 -13.93 -13.26
CA ALA A 17 8.80 -12.65 -12.97
C ALA A 17 8.13 -11.48 -13.70
N VAL A 18 7.75 -11.64 -14.97
CA VAL A 18 7.02 -10.63 -15.73
C VAL A 18 5.64 -10.40 -15.12
N ALA A 19 4.88 -11.46 -14.82
CA ALA A 19 3.59 -11.36 -14.17
C ALA A 19 3.70 -10.64 -12.81
N ALA A 20 4.65 -11.05 -11.97
CA ALA A 20 4.91 -10.41 -10.68
C ALA A 20 5.30 -8.94 -10.82
N LEU A 21 6.05 -8.56 -11.86
CA LEU A 21 6.41 -7.18 -12.14
C LEU A 21 5.19 -6.34 -12.57
N LEU A 22 4.29 -6.91 -13.37
CA LEU A 22 3.02 -6.27 -13.75
C LEU A 22 2.11 -6.08 -12.54
N PHE A 23 1.94 -7.13 -11.72
CA PHE A 23 1.19 -7.05 -10.47
C PHE A 23 1.85 -6.08 -9.48
N ARG A 24 3.19 -6.03 -9.41
CA ARG A 24 3.93 -5.06 -8.62
C ARG A 24 3.61 -3.64 -9.07
N TRP A 25 3.59 -3.35 -10.37
CA TRP A 25 3.29 -2.02 -10.88
C TRP A 25 1.84 -1.60 -10.62
N ILE A 26 0.88 -2.52 -10.69
CA ILE A 26 -0.53 -2.26 -10.41
C ILE A 26 -0.78 -2.12 -8.89
N ALA A 27 -0.07 -2.88 -8.06
CA ALA A 27 -0.16 -2.81 -6.60
C ALA A 27 0.72 -1.70 -5.97
N ALA A 28 1.65 -1.11 -6.73
CA ALA A 28 2.59 -0.09 -6.26
C ALA A 28 2.09 1.34 -6.53
N PRO A 29 0.98 1.73 -5.88
CA PRO A 29 1.08 2.99 -5.17
C PRO A 29 0.74 2.92 -3.68
N TRP A 30 0.27 1.80 -3.12
CA TRP A 30 -0.46 1.85 -1.83
C TRP A 30 0.15 1.15 -0.62
N HIS A 31 1.29 0.48 -0.74
CA HIS A 31 1.96 -0.08 0.45
C HIS A 31 3.36 0.45 0.57
N GLY A 32 3.45 1.46 1.45
CA GLY A 32 4.63 2.10 1.98
C GLY A 32 5.89 1.27 1.85
N ALA A 33 6.78 1.75 0.98
CA ALA A 33 8.19 1.56 1.17
C ALA A 33 8.50 1.99 2.61
N GLN A 34 8.77 1.00 3.45
CA GLN A 34 9.38 1.17 4.76
C GLN A 34 10.79 1.71 4.51
N LEU A 35 10.91 3.02 4.30
CA LEU A 35 12.17 3.71 4.50
C LEU A 35 12.32 3.91 6.01
N PRO A 36 13.39 3.38 6.65
CA PRO A 36 13.77 3.83 7.96
C PRO A 36 14.28 5.27 7.81
N HIS A 37 13.86 6.14 8.73
CA HIS A 37 14.24 7.55 8.84
C HIS A 37 13.51 8.56 7.93
N GLN A 38 12.85 9.50 8.63
CA GLN A 38 12.59 10.87 8.19
C GLN A 38 11.61 11.05 7.02
N MET A 39 10.30 11.12 7.32
CA MET A 39 9.51 12.32 6.99
C MET A 39 8.08 12.22 7.53
N GLN A 40 7.71 13.32 8.17
CA GLN A 40 6.51 13.62 8.92
C GLN A 40 5.33 13.98 7.99
N SER A 41 5.02 13.11 7.03
CA SER A 41 4.11 13.46 5.92
C SER A 41 3.13 12.36 5.53
N GLY A 42 3.02 11.29 6.31
CA GLY A 42 2.23 10.10 5.96
C GLY A 42 0.91 9.92 6.71
N ARG A 43 0.66 10.68 7.78
CA ARG A 43 -0.64 10.69 8.47
C ARG A 43 -1.32 11.99 8.14
N THR A 44 -2.09 12.02 7.05
CA THR A 44 -2.99 13.13 6.76
C THR A 44 -3.86 13.37 8.00
N ALA A 45 -4.25 14.61 8.28
CA ALA A 45 -5.13 14.90 9.42
C ALA A 45 -6.41 14.03 9.43
N LEU A 46 -6.88 13.61 8.24
CA LEU A 46 -7.94 12.61 8.05
C LEU A 46 -7.62 11.21 8.56
N ASP A 47 -6.36 10.77 8.46
CA ASP A 47 -5.94 9.43 8.90
C ASP A 47 -5.90 9.36 10.43
N ILE A 48 -5.38 10.41 11.07
CA ILE A 48 -5.44 10.58 12.53
C ILE A 48 -6.90 10.66 13.01
N LEU A 49 -7.76 11.36 12.26
CA LEU A 49 -9.18 11.47 12.57
C LEU A 49 -9.88 10.09 12.51
N LYS A 50 -9.59 9.28 11.48
CA LYS A 50 -10.11 7.91 11.35
C LYS A 50 -9.61 6.99 12.46
N GLU A 51 -8.33 7.08 12.82
CA GLU A 51 -7.75 6.27 13.90
C GLU A 51 -8.47 6.53 15.24
N ARG A 52 -8.74 7.81 15.56
CA ARG A 52 -9.47 8.19 16.78
C ARG A 52 -10.93 7.74 16.79
N TYR A 53 -11.60 7.81 15.65
CA TYR A 53 -12.97 7.29 15.51
C TYR A 53 -13.01 5.77 15.68
N ALA A 54 -12.06 5.04 15.07
CA ALA A 54 -11.97 3.59 15.21
C ALA A 54 -11.65 3.16 16.65
N ARG A 55 -10.88 3.97 17.38
CA ARG A 55 -10.59 3.77 18.80
C ARG A 55 -11.77 4.14 19.71
N GLY A 56 -12.78 4.84 19.19
CA GLY A 56 -13.92 5.33 19.97
C GLY A 56 -13.58 6.53 20.86
N GLU A 57 -12.47 7.23 20.59
CA GLU A 57 -12.09 8.46 21.32
C GLU A 57 -12.94 9.66 20.91
N ILE A 58 -13.56 9.61 19.73
CA ILE A 58 -14.46 10.63 19.18
C ILE A 58 -15.74 9.97 18.69
N ASP A 59 -16.85 10.69 18.78
CA ASP A 59 -18.11 10.21 18.25
C ASP A 59 -18.23 10.44 16.72
N LYS A 60 -19.37 10.03 16.17
CA LYS A 60 -19.66 10.17 14.73
C LYS A 60 -19.89 11.63 14.31
N GLU A 61 -20.52 12.44 15.15
CA GLU A 61 -20.79 13.86 14.90
C GLU A 61 -19.48 14.66 14.90
N GLU A 62 -18.60 14.45 15.87
CA GLU A 62 -17.26 15.05 15.93
C GLU A 62 -16.38 14.62 14.75
N PHE A 63 -16.49 13.36 14.33
CA PHE A 63 -15.79 12.85 13.16
C PHE A 63 -16.24 13.57 11.89
N ASP A 64 -17.56 13.74 11.70
CA ASP A 64 -18.10 14.33 10.48
C ASP A 64 -17.79 15.83 10.38
N GLU A 65 -17.85 16.56 11.50
CA GLU A 65 -17.47 17.98 11.59
C GLU A 65 -16.00 18.17 11.21
N ARG A 66 -15.08 17.45 11.86
CA ARG A 66 -13.64 17.57 11.59
C ARG A 66 -13.26 17.08 10.21
N ARG A 67 -13.96 16.07 9.69
CA ARG A 67 -13.77 15.57 8.32
C ARG A 67 -14.11 16.64 7.28
N ARG A 68 -15.17 17.42 7.50
CA ARG A 68 -15.55 18.52 6.61
C ARG A 68 -14.51 19.64 6.64
N VAL A 69 -14.08 20.06 7.84
CA VAL A 69 -13.07 21.11 8.02
C VAL A 69 -11.71 20.76 7.43
N ILE A 70 -11.32 19.48 7.45
CA ILE A 70 -10.03 19.02 6.90
C ILE A 70 -10.11 18.76 5.38
N GLY A 71 -11.31 18.52 4.86
CA GLY A 71 -11.55 18.23 3.43
C GLY A 71 -11.87 19.46 2.58
N GLU A 72 -12.05 20.62 3.22
CA GLU A 72 -12.21 21.95 2.63
C GLU A 72 -10.87 22.70 2.67
#